data_AF-A0A5C8J4R7-F1
#
_entry.id   AF-A0A5C8J4R7-F1
#
_cell.length_a   1.000
_cell.length_b   1.000
_cell.length_c   1.000
_cell.angle_alpha   90.00
_cell.angle_beta   90.00
_cell.angle_gamma   90.00
#
_symmetry.space_group_name_H-M   'P 1'
#
loop_
_entity.id
_entity.type
_entity.pdbx_description
1 polymer ?
#
loop_
_entity_poly.entity_id
_entity_poly.type
_entity_poly.pdbx_seq_one_letter_code
_entity_poly.pdbx_strand_id
1 'polypeptide(L)'
;MSIRTFVARAALLAAVAALTACAGAPTSVANDVNQSDCADVRTLRAGQLYGTWELELTALNQRGQLTLRQHPEFSESLRGEFRYGDQRSIASGDVEAGEFNLDESLDGKSLHAFWSGKLTPSACGAEIRGTWQTLAQPGKPAQESPFVLRRGGH
;
A
#
# COMPACT_ATOMS: atom_id res chain seq x y z
N MET A 1 -57.35 -6.29 52.06
CA MET A 1 -58.68 -6.05 51.47
C MET A 1 -58.54 -4.87 50.51
N SER A 2 -58.13 -5.15 49.29
CA SER A 2 -58.96 -5.54 48.13
C SER A 2 -59.42 -4.32 47.35
N ILE A 3 -58.67 -4.06 46.27
CA ILE A 3 -59.12 -3.76 44.90
C ILE A 3 -60.03 -2.53 44.70
N ARG A 4 -59.69 -1.74 43.67
CA ARG A 4 -60.51 -1.34 42.50
C ARG A 4 -60.23 0.12 42.17
N THR A 5 -59.39 0.42 41.18
CA THR A 5 -59.67 0.39 39.72
C THR A 5 -60.70 1.45 39.33
N PHE A 6 -60.56 1.96 38.10
CA PHE A 6 -61.46 2.80 37.29
C PHE A 6 -61.00 4.26 37.18
N VAL A 7 -60.28 4.65 36.12
CA VAL A 7 -60.64 4.75 34.68
C VAL A 7 -61.34 6.07 34.35
N ALA A 8 -60.93 6.62 33.20
CA ALA A 8 -61.60 7.61 32.35
C ALA A 8 -61.39 9.07 32.72
N ARG A 9 -61.28 10.02 31.78
CA ARG A 9 -61.08 10.03 30.32
C ARG A 9 -60.92 11.52 29.97
N ALA A 10 -60.02 11.78 29.02
CA ALA A 10 -60.15 12.74 27.93
C ALA A 10 -60.30 14.25 28.16
N ALA A 11 -59.84 14.95 27.12
CA ALA A 11 -60.09 16.34 26.69
C ALA A 11 -59.14 17.38 27.28
N LEU A 12 -58.64 18.40 26.56
CA LEU A 12 -58.52 18.79 25.14
C LEU A 12 -57.76 20.15 25.17
N LEU A 13 -57.20 20.58 24.02
CA LEU A 13 -56.77 21.97 23.68
C LEU A 13 -55.38 22.40 24.21
N ALA A 14 -54.34 22.48 23.36
CA ALA A 14 -54.04 23.51 22.35
C ALA A 14 -53.26 24.71 22.92
N ALA A 15 -51.99 24.87 22.52
CA ALA A 15 -51.41 26.11 21.96
C ALA A 15 -49.86 26.05 21.92
N VAL A 16 -49.32 26.71 20.90
CA VAL A 16 -47.96 26.73 20.36
C VAL A 16 -46.99 27.55 21.21
N ALA A 17 -45.73 27.11 21.31
CA ALA A 17 -44.57 28.00 21.43
C ALA A 17 -43.31 27.30 20.88
N ALA A 18 -42.74 27.88 19.83
CA ALA A 18 -41.49 27.48 19.19
C ALA A 18 -40.29 27.70 20.11
N LEU A 19 -39.22 26.89 19.98
CA LEU A 19 -37.80 27.31 20.06
C LEU A 19 -36.83 26.10 19.95
N THR A 20 -35.83 26.27 19.08
CA THR A 20 -34.46 25.72 19.16
C THR A 20 -34.22 24.20 19.12
N ALA A 21 -33.64 23.72 18.02
CA ALA A 21 -32.18 23.54 17.88
C ALA A 21 -31.88 22.68 16.65
N CYS A 22 -31.29 23.27 15.61
CA CYS A 22 -30.71 22.51 14.50
C CYS A 22 -29.46 21.79 15.03
N ALA A 23 -29.61 20.52 15.43
CA ALA A 23 -28.48 19.63 15.62
C ALA A 23 -27.91 19.31 14.23
N GLY A 24 -26.97 20.13 13.77
CA GLY A 24 -26.07 19.78 12.68
C GLY A 24 -25.17 18.66 13.15
N ALA A 25 -25.55 17.41 12.89
CA ALA A 25 -24.62 16.30 12.97
C ALA A 25 -23.50 16.57 11.95
N PRO A 26 -22.22 16.57 12.33
CA PRO A 26 -21.16 16.54 11.35
C PRO A 26 -21.26 15.20 10.62
N THR A 27 -21.80 15.22 9.41
CA THR A 27 -21.60 14.15 8.44
C THR A 27 -20.11 14.13 8.17
N SER A 28 -19.40 13.24 8.85
CA SER A 28 -18.05 12.84 8.49
C SER A 28 -18.14 12.27 7.07
N VAL A 29 -17.91 13.12 6.08
CA VAL A 29 -17.57 12.66 4.74
C VAL A 29 -16.22 11.95 4.88
N ALA A 30 -16.28 10.65 5.11
CA ALA A 30 -15.16 9.79 4.76
C ALA A 30 -14.90 10.06 3.28
N ASN A 31 -13.80 10.75 2.97
CA ASN A 31 -13.28 10.83 1.62
C ASN A 31 -12.87 9.41 1.24
N ASP A 32 -13.84 8.62 0.76
CA ASP A 32 -13.55 7.54 -0.16
C ASP A 32 -12.93 8.19 -1.38
N VAL A 33 -11.59 8.19 -1.44
CA VAL A 33 -10.88 8.44 -2.69
C VAL A 33 -11.41 7.40 -3.65
N ASN A 34 -12.22 7.87 -4.59
CA ASN A 34 -12.93 7.05 -5.55
C ASN A 34 -11.89 6.16 -6.26
N GLN A 35 -11.89 4.85 -5.96
CA GLN A 35 -11.01 3.89 -6.64
C GLN A 35 -11.24 3.87 -8.17
N SER A 36 -12.28 4.56 -8.67
CA SER A 36 -12.62 4.72 -10.08
C SER A 36 -11.62 5.54 -10.90
N ASP A 37 -10.76 6.34 -10.28
CA ASP A 37 -9.91 7.29 -11.03
C ASP A 37 -8.52 6.73 -11.34
N CYS A 38 -8.17 5.59 -10.72
CA CYS A 38 -6.86 4.97 -10.88
C CYS A 38 -6.93 3.78 -11.85
N ALA A 39 -5.91 3.65 -12.70
CA ALA A 39 -5.78 2.48 -13.55
C ALA A 39 -5.73 1.21 -12.69
N ASP A 40 -6.34 0.12 -13.17
CA ASP A 40 -6.20 -1.19 -12.54
C ASP A 40 -4.70 -1.56 -12.52
N VAL A 41 -4.13 -1.69 -11.33
CA VAL A 41 -2.71 -1.98 -11.14
C VAL A 41 -2.28 -3.28 -11.83
N ARG A 42 -3.21 -4.20 -12.11
CA ARG A 42 -2.94 -5.46 -12.84
C ARG A 42 -2.61 -5.23 -14.32
N THR A 43 -2.99 -4.07 -14.86
CA THR A 43 -2.71 -3.67 -16.24
C THR A 43 -1.38 -2.91 -16.38
N LEU A 44 -0.76 -2.53 -15.27
CA LEU A 44 0.53 -1.86 -15.30
C LEU A 44 1.63 -2.82 -15.80
N ARG A 45 2.60 -2.25 -16.52
CA ARG A 45 3.76 -2.94 -17.10
C ARG A 45 5.03 -2.21 -16.69
N ALA A 46 6.20 -2.76 -17.06
CA ALA A 46 7.50 -2.26 -16.59
C ALA A 46 7.66 -0.74 -16.79
N GLY A 47 7.27 -0.22 -17.97
CA GLY A 47 7.37 1.20 -18.31
C GLY A 47 6.67 2.13 -17.32
N GLN A 48 5.52 1.71 -16.78
CA GLN A 48 4.77 2.51 -15.82
C GLN A 48 5.41 2.53 -14.42
N LEU A 49 6.40 1.70 -14.14
CA LEU A 49 7.11 1.65 -12.85
C LEU A 49 8.46 2.37 -12.87
N TYR A 50 8.92 2.85 -14.04
CA TYR A 50 10.18 3.56 -14.14
C TYR A 50 10.22 4.80 -13.24
N GLY A 51 11.43 5.13 -12.79
CA GLY A 51 11.72 6.25 -11.90
C GLY A 51 12.29 5.80 -10.55
N THR A 52 12.30 6.74 -9.60
CA THR A 52 12.87 6.53 -8.27
C THR A 52 11.78 6.18 -7.27
N TRP A 53 12.11 5.24 -6.39
CA TRP A 53 11.28 4.75 -5.31
C TRP A 53 12.04 4.87 -3.99
N GLU A 54 11.39 5.46 -2.98
CA GLU A 54 11.80 5.38 -1.58
C GLU A 54 11.61 3.93 -1.11
N LEU A 55 12.64 3.35 -0.51
CA LEU A 55 12.65 1.97 0.00
C LEU A 55 12.72 1.97 1.53
N GLU A 56 11.91 1.11 2.15
CA GLU A 56 12.00 0.77 3.57
C GLU A 56 11.96 -0.76 3.75
N LEU A 57 12.96 -1.31 4.43
CA LEU A 57 12.98 -2.69 4.95
C LEU A 57 12.64 -2.64 6.44
N THR A 58 11.38 -2.92 6.77
CA THR A 58 10.81 -2.57 8.07
C THR A 58 11.38 -3.40 9.22
N ALA A 59 11.61 -4.71 9.02
CA ALA A 59 12.16 -5.58 10.05
C ALA A 59 13.64 -5.28 10.34
N LEU A 60 14.36 -4.74 9.34
CA LEU A 60 15.78 -4.39 9.47
C LEU A 60 16.02 -2.92 9.84
N ASN A 61 14.96 -2.11 9.90
CA ASN A 61 15.06 -0.65 10.07
C ASN A 61 16.02 0.00 9.06
N GLN A 62 16.04 -0.49 7.82
CA GLN A 62 16.84 0.08 6.75
C GLN A 62 15.97 0.89 5.80
N ARG A 63 16.53 1.99 5.32
CA ARG A 63 15.92 2.87 4.34
C ARG A 63 16.87 3.12 3.19
N GLY A 64 16.32 3.49 2.05
CA GLY A 64 17.10 3.68 0.86
C GLY A 64 16.27 4.09 -0.35
N GLN A 65 16.80 3.80 -1.52
CA GLN A 65 16.14 4.04 -2.79
C GLN A 65 16.32 2.87 -3.75
N LEU A 66 15.34 2.71 -4.62
CA LEU A 66 15.37 1.87 -5.81
C LEU A 66 15.14 2.76 -7.03
N THR A 67 16.03 2.72 -8.01
CA THR A 67 15.77 3.32 -9.33
C THR A 67 15.41 2.23 -10.32
N LEU A 68 14.24 2.32 -10.94
CA LEU A 68 13.74 1.40 -11.96
C LEU A 68 13.86 2.01 -13.35
N ARG A 69 14.38 1.22 -14.29
CA ARG A 69 14.53 1.57 -15.70
C ARG A 69 14.25 0.34 -16.58
N GLN A 70 14.23 0.53 -17.89
CA GLN A 70 14.16 -0.56 -18.85
C GLN A 70 15.38 -1.48 -18.73
N HIS A 71 15.17 -2.80 -18.80
CA HIS A 71 16.27 -3.74 -18.91
C HIS A 71 16.99 -3.59 -20.27
N PRO A 72 18.33 -3.59 -20.33
CA PRO A 72 19.09 -3.32 -21.56
C PRO A 72 18.81 -4.32 -22.69
N GLU A 73 18.41 -5.54 -22.34
CA GLU A 73 18.17 -6.63 -23.30
C GLU A 73 16.69 -6.99 -23.48
N PHE A 74 15.80 -6.60 -22.54
CA PHE A 74 14.41 -7.06 -22.49
C PHE A 74 13.47 -5.88 -22.21
N SER A 75 12.72 -5.40 -23.21
CA SER A 75 11.91 -4.18 -23.07
C SER A 75 10.79 -4.28 -22.02
N GLU A 76 10.22 -5.47 -21.86
CA GLU A 76 9.16 -5.73 -20.90
C GLU A 76 9.68 -5.99 -19.48
N SER A 77 11.00 -6.01 -19.28
CA SER A 77 11.62 -6.26 -17.98
C SER A 77 12.18 -5.00 -17.35
N LEU A 78 12.32 -5.06 -16.04
CA LEU A 78 12.89 -4.03 -15.18
C LEU A 78 14.39 -4.26 -14.98
N ARG A 79 15.14 -3.15 -14.99
CA ARG A 79 16.46 -3.02 -14.37
C ARG A 79 16.31 -2.16 -13.12
N GLY A 80 16.65 -2.73 -11.97
CA GLY A 80 16.69 -2.04 -10.68
C GLY A 80 18.11 -1.68 -10.26
N GLU A 81 18.26 -0.55 -9.59
CA GLU A 81 19.46 -0.17 -8.83
C GLU A 81 19.08 0.20 -7.41
N PHE A 82 19.56 -0.57 -6.44
CA PHE A 82 19.29 -0.37 -5.03
C PHE A 82 20.41 0.39 -4.33
N ARG A 83 20.02 1.23 -3.37
CA ARG A 83 20.90 1.93 -2.43
C ARG A 83 20.22 1.96 -1.07
N TYR A 84 20.61 1.10 -0.13
CA TYR A 84 20.06 1.08 1.24
C TYR A 84 21.11 0.62 2.24
N GLY A 85 21.17 1.27 3.41
CA GLY A 85 22.33 1.11 4.31
C GLY A 85 23.64 1.35 3.54
N ASP A 86 24.61 0.44 3.68
CA ASP A 86 25.87 0.45 2.91
C ASP A 86 25.79 -0.34 1.59
N GLN A 87 24.62 -0.93 1.29
CA GLN A 87 24.42 -1.78 0.14
C GLN A 87 24.23 -0.98 -1.14
N ARG A 88 24.92 -1.41 -2.20
CA ARG A 88 24.68 -1.00 -3.60
C ARG A 88 24.60 -2.24 -4.45
N SER A 89 23.52 -2.40 -5.20
CA SER A 89 23.26 -3.61 -5.97
C SER A 89 22.41 -3.30 -7.19
N ILE A 90 22.39 -4.26 -8.11
CA ILE A 90 21.50 -4.22 -9.26
C ILE A 90 20.47 -5.33 -9.12
N ALA A 91 19.34 -5.17 -9.80
CA ALA A 91 18.34 -6.22 -9.89
C ALA A 91 17.74 -6.30 -11.29
N SER A 92 17.17 -7.45 -11.60
CA SER A 92 16.39 -7.68 -12.82
C SER A 92 15.07 -8.34 -12.46
N GLY A 93 14.01 -8.05 -13.20
CA GLY A 93 12.75 -8.76 -13.01
C GLY A 93 11.62 -8.11 -13.78
N ASP A 94 10.39 -8.25 -13.28
CA ASP A 94 9.20 -7.86 -14.02
C ASP A 94 8.06 -7.37 -13.12
N VAL A 95 7.03 -6.87 -13.79
CA VAL A 95 5.71 -6.66 -13.22
C VAL A 95 4.68 -7.26 -14.17
N GLU A 96 3.87 -8.17 -13.65
CA GLU A 96 2.81 -8.84 -14.41
C GLU A 96 1.61 -9.06 -13.51
N ALA A 97 0.42 -8.73 -14.01
CA ALA A 97 -0.83 -8.84 -13.26
C ALA A 97 -0.81 -8.20 -11.86
N GLY A 98 0.01 -7.15 -11.65
CA GLY A 98 0.13 -6.45 -10.38
C GLY A 98 1.12 -7.08 -9.39
N GLU A 99 1.70 -8.22 -9.73
CA GLU A 99 2.83 -8.83 -9.01
C GLU A 99 4.12 -8.13 -9.45
N PHE A 100 5.03 -7.91 -8.51
CA PHE A 100 6.33 -7.27 -8.72
C PHE A 100 7.41 -8.20 -8.18
N ASN A 101 8.32 -8.62 -9.07
CA ASN A 101 9.40 -9.54 -8.72
C ASN A 101 10.73 -8.97 -9.19
N LEU A 102 11.75 -8.97 -8.32
CA LEU A 102 13.13 -8.66 -8.69
C LEU A 102 14.11 -9.67 -8.07
N ASP A 103 15.08 -10.06 -8.88
CA ASP A 103 16.26 -10.83 -8.50
C ASP A 103 17.42 -9.86 -8.31
N GLU A 104 17.84 -9.67 -7.06
CA GLU A 104 18.94 -8.78 -6.68
C GLU A 104 20.29 -9.48 -6.77
N SER A 105 21.30 -8.76 -7.25
CA SER A 105 22.68 -9.21 -7.32
C SER A 105 23.64 -8.13 -6.82
N LEU A 106 24.59 -8.52 -5.96
CA LEU A 106 25.61 -7.60 -5.44
C LEU A 106 26.81 -7.44 -6.38
N ASP A 107 27.08 -8.46 -7.19
CA ASP A 107 28.22 -8.54 -8.11
C ASP A 107 27.79 -8.49 -9.59
N GLY A 108 26.48 -8.40 -9.85
CA GLY A 108 25.85 -8.45 -11.17
C GLY A 108 25.90 -9.82 -11.84
N LYS A 109 26.20 -10.88 -11.09
CA LYS A 109 26.35 -12.26 -11.61
C LYS A 109 25.59 -13.28 -10.78
N SER A 110 25.75 -13.20 -9.47
CA SER A 110 25.21 -14.14 -8.50
C SER A 110 23.95 -13.57 -7.87
N LEU A 111 22.92 -14.41 -7.73
CA LEU A 111 21.72 -14.03 -7.00
C LEU A 111 22.06 -13.82 -5.52
N HIS A 112 21.56 -12.72 -4.96
CA HIS A 112 21.74 -12.34 -3.56
C HIS A 112 20.43 -12.44 -2.79
N ALA A 113 19.37 -11.84 -3.33
CA ALA A 113 18.07 -11.77 -2.68
C ALA A 113 16.92 -11.73 -3.69
N PHE A 114 15.78 -12.21 -3.25
CA PHE A 114 14.50 -12.08 -3.93
C PHE A 114 13.72 -10.92 -3.35
N TRP A 115 13.07 -10.15 -4.21
CA TRP A 115 12.05 -9.18 -3.87
C TRP A 115 10.74 -9.64 -4.48
N SER A 116 9.75 -9.98 -3.67
CA SER A 116 8.44 -10.44 -4.14
C SER A 116 7.35 -9.61 -3.48
N GLY A 117 6.57 -8.88 -4.28
CA GLY A 117 5.55 -7.98 -3.77
C GLY A 117 4.43 -7.70 -4.76
N LYS A 118 3.55 -6.78 -4.38
CA LYS A 118 2.40 -6.39 -5.17
C LYS A 118 2.23 -4.88 -5.20
N LEU A 119 1.78 -4.39 -6.35
CA LEU A 119 1.31 -3.01 -6.46
C LEU A 119 0.07 -2.83 -5.60
N THR A 120 0.01 -1.72 -4.88
CA THR A 120 -1.09 -1.42 -3.95
C THR A 120 -2.19 -0.65 -4.69
N PRO A 121 -3.41 -1.22 -4.88
CA PRO A 121 -4.47 -0.56 -5.62
C PRO A 121 -4.92 0.77 -4.99
N SER A 122 -4.98 0.83 -3.65
CA SER A 122 -5.36 2.05 -2.92
C SER A 122 -4.34 3.18 -3.04
N ALA A 123 -3.13 2.89 -3.54
CA ALA A 123 -2.09 3.88 -3.81
C ALA A 123 -1.93 4.13 -5.32
N CYS A 124 -2.84 3.64 -6.16
CA CYS A 124 -2.83 3.86 -7.61
C CYS A 124 -1.51 3.44 -8.29
N GLY A 125 -0.89 2.37 -7.77
CA GLY A 125 0.41 1.90 -8.25
C GLY A 125 1.61 2.75 -7.82
N ALA A 126 1.45 3.72 -6.92
CA ALA A 126 2.54 4.51 -6.33
C ALA A 126 3.13 3.90 -5.05
N GLU A 127 2.65 2.73 -4.63
CA GLU A 127 3.21 1.96 -3.52
C GLU A 127 3.27 0.47 -3.87
N ILE A 128 4.40 -0.17 -3.57
CA ILE A 128 4.60 -1.62 -3.70
C ILE A 128 4.97 -2.16 -2.33
N ARG A 129 4.36 -3.28 -1.94
CA ARG A 129 4.62 -3.95 -0.66
C ARG A 129 4.92 -5.41 -0.89
N GLY A 130 5.81 -5.98 -0.09
CA GLY A 130 6.18 -7.37 -0.24
C GLY A 130 7.23 -7.82 0.76
N THR A 131 7.93 -8.88 0.37
CA THR A 131 8.99 -9.51 1.15
C THR A 131 10.31 -9.44 0.38
N TRP A 132 11.36 -9.04 1.08
CA TRP A 132 12.74 -9.20 0.67
C TRP A 132 13.34 -10.37 1.41
N GLN A 133 14.02 -11.28 0.71
CA GLN A 133 14.64 -12.46 1.30
C GLN A 133 15.99 -12.77 0.67
N THR A 134 17.04 -12.92 1.49
CA THR A 134 18.36 -13.35 1.00
C THR A 134 18.40 -14.85 0.72
N LEU A 135 19.37 -15.27 -0.09
CA LEU A 135 19.71 -16.68 -0.20
C LEU A 135 20.35 -17.19 1.10
N ALA A 136 19.91 -18.38 1.53
CA ALA A 136 20.61 -19.11 2.57
C ALA A 136 21.99 -19.55 2.07
N GLN A 137 23.00 -19.44 2.93
CA GLN A 137 24.37 -19.88 2.66
C GLN A 137 24.80 -20.90 3.72
N PRO A 138 25.83 -21.73 3.48
CA PRO A 138 26.37 -22.62 4.50
C PRO A 138 26.73 -21.84 5.78
N GLY A 139 26.08 -22.20 6.90
CA GLY A 139 26.28 -21.55 8.19
C GLY A 139 25.65 -20.16 8.35
N LYS A 140 24.86 -19.68 7.37
CA LYS A 140 24.13 -18.42 7.45
C LYS A 140 22.70 -18.60 6.92
N PRO A 141 21.67 -18.60 7.80
CA PRO A 141 20.28 -18.73 7.35
C PRO A 141 19.88 -17.54 6.47
N ALA A 142 18.86 -17.74 5.64
CA ALA A 142 18.23 -16.65 4.91
C ALA A 142 17.73 -15.58 5.89
N GLN A 143 17.89 -14.33 5.50
CA GLN A 143 17.34 -13.18 6.19
C GLN A 143 16.10 -12.71 5.44
N GLU A 144 15.10 -12.22 6.17
CA GLU A 144 13.85 -11.74 5.59
C GLU A 144 13.48 -10.39 6.19
N SER A 145 12.84 -9.54 5.39
CA SER A 145 12.17 -8.33 5.85
C SER A 145 10.97 -8.02 4.96
N PRO A 146 9.84 -7.55 5.53
CA PRO A 146 8.87 -6.85 4.73
C PRO A 146 9.52 -5.59 4.14
N PHE A 147 9.13 -5.25 2.92
CA PHE A 147 9.51 -4.01 2.28
C PHE A 147 8.30 -3.15 1.93
N VAL A 148 8.54 -1.84 1.89
CA VAL A 148 7.64 -0.89 1.23
C VAL A 148 8.46 -0.04 0.27
N LEU A 149 7.99 0.04 -0.98
CA LEU A 149 8.47 0.99 -1.98
C LEU A 149 7.41 2.07 -2.16
N ARG A 150 7.79 3.34 -2.10
CA ARG A 150 6.90 4.47 -2.40
C ARG A 150 7.50 5.30 -3.51
N ARG A 151 6.69 5.74 -4.46
CA ARG A 151 7.19 6.59 -5.55
C ARG A 151 7.80 7.87 -4.96
N GLY A 152 9.03 8.18 -5.34
CA GLY A 152 9.68 9.43 -4.93
C GLY A 152 8.85 10.61 -5.43
N GLY A 153 8.52 11.55 -4.51
CA GLY A 153 7.58 12.63 -4.80
C GLY A 153 7.97 13.47 -6.02
N HIS A 154 6.97 13.76 -6.85
CA HIS A 154 6.95 14.91 -7.75
C HIS A 154 6.05 15.97 -7.14
#